data_AF-I6T8P3-F1
#
_entry.id   AF-I6T8P3-F1
#
_cell.length_a   1.000
_cell.length_b   1.000
_cell.length_c   1.000
_cell.angle_alpha   90.00
_cell.angle_beta   90.00
_cell.angle_gamma   90.00
#
_symmetry.space_group_name_H-M   'P 1'
#
loop_
_entity.id
_entity.type
_entity.pdbx_description
1 polymer ?
#
loop_
_entity_poly.entity_id
_entity_poly.type
_entity_poly.pdbx_seq_one_letter_code
_entity_poly.pdbx_strand_id
1 'polypeptide(L)'
;MDQIKIIEPTDLDDLMIEKGQDLVTLLTCTPYMVNSHRLLVRGHRIPYEDQDIEKEVKKIDSQKKRSLLILVFVLIELLVVGIVCFICYFKH
;
A
#
# COMPACT_ATOMS: atom_id res chain seq x y z
N MET A 1 16.59 -5.06 3.38
CA MET A 1 17.23 -3.79 2.99
C MET A 1 18.40 -3.67 3.92
N ASP A 2 19.60 -3.78 3.36
CA ASP A 2 20.73 -4.34 4.13
C ASP A 2 21.90 -3.37 4.17
N GLN A 3 21.99 -2.43 3.23
CA GLN A 3 23.02 -1.40 3.24
C GLN A 3 22.61 -0.10 2.55
N ILE A 4 22.92 1.03 3.19
CA ILE A 4 22.86 2.37 2.59
C ILE A 4 24.28 2.93 2.57
N LYS A 5 24.75 3.41 1.42
CA LYS A 5 26.09 4.00 1.27
C LYS A 5 26.06 5.26 0.42
N ILE A 6 26.92 6.22 0.73
CA ILE A 6 27.18 7.40 -0.11
C ILE A 6 28.58 7.23 -0.69
N ILE A 7 28.70 7.34 -2.01
CA ILE A 7 29.95 7.14 -2.77
C ILE A 7 30.22 8.30 -3.73
N GLU A 8 31.46 8.41 -4.19
CA GLU A 8 31.77 9.29 -5.31
C GLU A 8 31.18 8.76 -6.62
N PRO A 9 30.86 9.61 -7.61
CA PRO A 9 30.30 9.16 -8.89
C PRO A 9 31.22 8.20 -9.68
N THR A 10 32.52 8.21 -9.40
CA THR A 10 33.54 7.38 -10.04
C THR A 10 33.84 6.08 -9.30
N ASP A 11 33.35 5.93 -8.06
CA ASP A 11 33.50 4.72 -7.28
C ASP A 11 32.40 3.72 -7.70
N LEU A 12 32.80 2.63 -8.34
CA LEU A 12 31.88 1.61 -8.86
C LEU A 12 32.05 0.27 -8.15
N ASP A 13 32.89 0.18 -7.13
CA ASP A 13 33.26 -1.08 -6.50
C ASP A 13 32.05 -1.75 -5.85
N ASP A 14 31.14 -0.96 -5.24
CA ASP A 14 29.93 -1.48 -4.60
C ASP A 14 28.82 -1.90 -5.60
N LEU A 15 29.01 -1.68 -6.90
CA LEU A 15 28.08 -2.09 -7.96
C LEU A 15 28.52 -3.40 -8.63
N MET A 16 29.68 -3.94 -8.26
CA MET A 16 30.18 -5.19 -8.80
C MET A 16 29.37 -6.40 -8.30
N ILE A 17 29.34 -7.46 -9.11
CA ILE A 17 28.60 -8.68 -8.81
C ILE A 17 29.27 -9.44 -7.67
N GLU A 18 28.53 -9.70 -6.59
CA GLU A 18 28.96 -10.58 -5.50
C GLU A 18 28.55 -12.03 -5.78
N LYS A 19 29.53 -12.92 -5.93
CA LYS A 19 29.29 -14.32 -6.28
C LYS A 19 28.43 -15.02 -5.22
N GLY A 20 27.31 -15.60 -5.65
CA GLY A 20 26.40 -16.36 -4.80
C GLY A 20 25.33 -15.52 -4.10
N GLN A 21 25.26 -14.22 -4.37
CA GLN A 21 24.20 -13.34 -3.87
C GLN A 21 23.32 -12.84 -5.02
N ASP A 22 22.04 -12.64 -4.73
CA ASP A 22 21.07 -12.00 -5.63
C ASP A 22 20.75 -10.62 -5.03
N LEU A 23 21.47 -9.60 -5.51
CA LEU A 23 21.46 -8.24 -4.96
C LEU A 23 20.85 -7.26 -5.97
N VAL A 24 20.08 -6.32 -5.45
CA VAL A 24 19.58 -5.16 -6.19
C VAL A 24 19.99 -3.90 -5.46
N THR A 25 20.64 -2.98 -6.18
CA THR A 25 21.05 -1.68 -5.65
C THR A 25 20.27 -0.58 -6.35
N LEU A 26 19.47 0.17 -5.59
CA LEU A 26 18.88 1.43 -6.05
C LEU A 26 19.93 2.54 -5.92
N LEU A 27 20.22 3.20 -7.04
CA LEU A 27 21.18 4.29 -7.10
C LEU A 27 20.47 5.61 -7.40
N THR A 28 20.78 6.65 -6.64
CA THR A 28 20.32 8.01 -6.91
C THR A 28 21.41 9.04 -6.59
N CYS A 29 21.19 10.30 -6.92
CA CYS A 29 22.11 11.38 -6.61
C CYS A 29 21.89 11.92 -5.18
N THR A 30 22.97 12.41 -4.56
CA THR A 30 22.94 13.01 -3.22
C THR A 30 24.11 14.00 -3.06
N PRO A 31 24.08 14.96 -2.12
CA PRO A 31 22.91 15.44 -1.40
C PRO A 31 21.95 16.17 -2.35
N TYR A 32 20.69 16.25 -1.93
CA TYR A 32 19.62 16.88 -2.70
C TYR A 32 20.04 18.28 -3.20
N MET A 33 19.74 18.58 -4.47
CA MET A 33 20.11 19.82 -5.19
C MET A 33 21.61 20.06 -5.44
N VAL A 34 22.52 19.26 -4.86
CA VAL A 34 23.96 19.32 -5.14
C VAL A 34 24.39 18.19 -6.07
N ASN A 35 23.89 16.97 -5.84
CA ASN A 35 24.13 15.78 -6.67
C ASN A 35 25.61 15.40 -6.87
N SER A 36 26.50 15.84 -5.97
CA SER A 36 27.96 15.61 -6.05
C SER A 36 28.36 14.16 -5.78
N HIS A 37 27.49 13.39 -5.14
CA HIS A 37 27.70 12.00 -4.75
C HIS A 37 26.56 11.12 -5.26
N ARG A 38 26.70 9.81 -5.06
CA ARG A 38 25.63 8.83 -5.29
C ARG A 38 25.23 8.17 -3.98
N LEU A 39 23.93 8.05 -3.78
CA LEU A 39 23.31 7.28 -2.71
C LEU A 39 22.96 5.91 -3.25
N LEU A 40 23.52 4.87 -2.66
CA LEU A 40 23.25 3.48 -2.95
C LEU A 40 22.39 2.89 -1.82
N VAL A 41 21.28 2.26 -2.19
CA VAL A 41 20.39 1.53 -1.28
C VAL A 41 20.30 0.10 -1.78
N ARG A 42 20.95 -0.82 -1.07
CA ARG A 42 21.10 -2.22 -1.48
C ARG A 42 20.16 -3.14 -0.70
N GLY A 43 19.53 -4.04 -1.43
CA GLY A 43 18.72 -5.13 -0.88
C GLY A 43 19.09 -6.47 -1.51
N HIS A 44 18.97 -7.54 -0.74
CA HIS A 44 19.01 -8.90 -1.25
C HIS A 44 17.61 -9.41 -1.61
N ARG A 45 17.56 -10.34 -2.56
CA ARG A 45 16.37 -11.11 -2.90
C ARG A 45 15.93 -11.93 -1.70
N ILE A 46 14.67 -11.76 -1.31
CA ILE A 46 13.96 -12.65 -0.39
C ILE A 46 12.83 -13.36 -1.14
N PRO A 47 12.41 -14.56 -0.71
CA PRO A 47 11.18 -15.17 -1.20
C PRO A 47 10.01 -14.20 -1.01
N TYR A 48 9.21 -14.06 -2.05
CA TYR A 48 8.02 -13.22 -2.02
C TYR A 48 6.80 -14.11 -1.81
N GLU A 49 6.08 -13.88 -0.71
CA GLU A 49 4.86 -14.62 -0.36
C GLU A 49 3.62 -13.79 -0.71
N ASP A 50 3.00 -14.12 -1.84
CA ASP A 50 1.78 -13.45 -2.33
C ASP A 50 0.55 -13.64 -1.43
N GLN A 51 0.57 -14.68 -0.59
CA GLN A 51 -0.61 -15.09 0.18
C GLN A 51 -1.09 -14.02 1.15
N ASP A 52 -0.19 -13.21 1.70
CA ASP A 52 -0.57 -12.21 2.69
C ASP A 52 -1.18 -10.96 2.03
N ILE A 53 -0.71 -10.60 0.84
CA ILE A 53 -1.33 -9.54 0.04
C ILE A 53 -2.73 -9.97 -0.42
N GLU A 54 -2.89 -11.20 -0.90
CA GLU A 54 -4.21 -11.71 -1.31
C GLU A 54 -5.21 -11.77 -0.14
N LYS A 55 -4.76 -12.18 1.05
CA LYS A 55 -5.60 -12.21 2.26
C LYS A 55 -6.04 -10.79 2.65
N GLU A 56 -5.13 -9.82 2.65
CA GLU A 56 -5.45 -8.43 2.97
C GLU A 56 -6.42 -7.82 1.95
N VAL A 57 -6.22 -8.08 0.65
CA VAL A 57 -7.15 -7.62 -0.40
C VAL A 57 -8.54 -8.22 -0.23
N LYS A 58 -8.66 -9.54 0.01
CA LYS A 58 -9.96 -10.21 0.24
C LYS A 58 -10.65 -9.72 1.51
N LYS A 59 -9.88 -9.44 2.56
CA LYS A 59 -10.39 -8.89 3.83
C LYS A 59 -10.95 -7.47 3.62
N ILE A 60 -10.28 -6.62 2.85
CA ILE A 60 -10.77 -5.27 2.52
C ILE A 60 -12.06 -5.34 1.70
N ASP A 61 -12.12 -6.22 0.68
CA ASP A 61 -13.30 -6.36 -0.18
C ASP A 61 -14.53 -6.86 0.61
N SER A 62 -14.34 -7.90 1.43
CA SER A 62 -15.41 -8.41 2.30
C SER A 62 -15.89 -7.38 3.33
N GLN A 63 -14.98 -6.57 3.90
CA GLN A 63 -15.34 -5.48 4.81
C GLN A 63 -16.15 -4.39 4.11
N LYS A 64 -15.74 -3.97 2.90
CA LYS A 64 -16.49 -3.00 2.09
C LYS A 64 -17.88 -3.51 1.74
N LYS A 65 -18.00 -4.77 1.31
CA LYS A 65 -19.29 -5.40 0.99
C LYS A 65 -20.21 -5.46 2.20
N ARG A 66 -19.67 -5.84 3.37
CA ARG A 66 -20.45 -5.85 4.63
C ARG A 66 -20.89 -4.44 5.03
N SER A 67 -20.01 -3.45 4.94
CA SER A 67 -20.35 -2.05 5.25
C SER A 67 -21.42 -1.51 4.29
N LEU A 68 -21.34 -1.84 3.00
CA LEU A 68 -22.32 -1.46 1.99
C LEU A 68 -23.68 -2.09 2.28
N LEU A 69 -23.71 -3.39 2.62
CA LEU A 69 -24.94 -4.10 2.98
C LEU A 69 -25.61 -3.45 4.19
N ILE A 70 -24.86 -3.17 5.26
CA ILE A 70 -25.40 -2.50 6.46
C ILE A 70 -26.00 -1.13 6.12
N LEU A 71 -25.30 -0.33 5.31
CA LEU A 71 -25.77 0.99 4.90
C LEU A 71 -27.09 0.90 4.12
N VAL A 72 -27.22 -0.07 3.20
CA VAL A 72 -28.46 -0.29 2.44
C VAL A 72 -29.62 -0.67 3.37
N PHE A 73 -29.39 -1.56 4.34
CA PHE A 73 -30.42 -1.93 5.31
C PHE A 73 -30.91 -0.74 6.15
N VAL A 74 -29.99 0.08 6.66
CA VAL A 74 -30.34 1.29 7.45
C VAL A 74 -31.15 2.29 6.62
N LEU A 75 -30.79 2.48 5.35
CA LEU A 75 -31.54 3.36 4.44
C LEU A 75 -32.96 2.84 4.20
N ILE A 76 -33.13 1.52 4.03
CA ILE A 76 -34.46 0.90 3.85
C ILE A 76 -35.32 1.10 5.10
N GLU A 77 -34.77 0.84 6.29
CA GLU A 77 -35.51 1.03 7.55
C GLU A 77 -35.96 2.49 7.75
N LEU A 78 -35.07 3.45 7.49
CA LEU A 78 -35.41 4.89 7.55
C LEU A 78 -36.52 5.25 6.55
N LEU A 79 -36.47 4.69 5.35
CA LEU A 79 -37.47 4.96 4.31
C LEU A 79 -38.84 4.39 4.72
N VAL A 80 -38.88 3.18 5.27
CA VAL A 80 -40.11 2.55 5.77
C VAL A 80 -40.71 3.36 6.92
N VAL A 81 -39.89 3.74 7.92
CA VAL A 81 -40.34 4.58 9.04
C VAL A 81 -40.85 5.92 8.54
N GLY A 82 -40.14 6.56 7.61
CA GLY A 82 -40.55 7.82 6.99
C GLY A 82 -41.91 7.72 6.29
N ILE A 83 -42.16 6.64 5.54
CA ILE A 83 -43.45 6.38 4.89
C ILE A 83 -44.55 6.17 5.93
N VAL A 84 -44.31 5.37 6.98
CA VAL A 84 -45.30 5.12 8.04
C VAL A 84 -45.67 6.41 8.75
N CYS A 85 -44.68 7.22 9.15
CA CYS A 85 -44.90 8.53 9.76
C CYS A 85 -45.69 9.46 8.82
N PHE A 86 -45.36 9.48 7.53
CA PHE A 86 -46.09 10.28 6.54
C PHE A 86 -47.57 9.86 6.43
N ILE A 87 -47.85 8.56 6.38
CA ILE A 87 -49.22 8.03 6.33
C ILE A 87 -49.97 8.36 7.63
N CYS A 88 -49.34 8.22 8.80
CA CYS A 88 -49.94 8.57 10.09
C CYS A 88 -50.24 10.07 10.20
N TYR A 89 -49.34 10.93 9.70
CA TYR A 89 -49.55 12.38 9.67
C TYR A 89 -50.69 12.79 8.74
N PHE A 90 -50.82 12.16 7.56
CA PHE A 90 -51.88 12.47 6.60
C PHE A 90 -53.25 11.88 6.97
N LYS A 91 -53.29 10.85 7.83
CA LYS A 91 -54.54 10.24 8.30
C LYS A 91 -55.17 10.94 9.51
N HIS A 92 -54.46 11.86 10.15
CA HIS A 92 -54.94 12.67 11.27
C HIS A 92 -55.24 14.10 10.78
#